data_AF-A0A6G1R6L8-F1
#
_entry.id   AF-A0A6G1R6L8-F1
#
_cell.length_a   1.000
_cell.length_b   1.000
_cell.length_c   1.000
_cell.angle_alpha   90.00
_cell.angle_beta   90.00
_cell.angle_gamma   90.00
#
_symmetry.space_group_name_H-M   'P 1'
#
loop_
_entity.id
_entity.type
_entity.pdbx_description
1 polymer ?
#
loop_
_entity_poly.entity_id
_entity_poly.type
_entity_poly.pdbx_seq_one_letter_code
_entity_poly.pdbx_strand_id
1 'polypeptide(L)'
;SEEVPPPPPLPLPGLQELLQGPPSSMEAFRIPMSLGEPHAELDRAGQGCTAYDVVVNSGFFRTLQADPLYLEFFLTVAMEGLSEKYGVELELTDWRMLKNRKFMGSLSAQNIRARPQPHIQELERRRRGPCGWA
;
A
#
# COMPACT_ATOMS: atom_id res chain seq x y z
N SER A 1 -2.70 -4.66 -10.98
CA SER A 1 -1.80 -5.48 -11.81
C SER A 1 -1.71 -6.86 -11.21
N GLU A 2 -1.71 -7.92 -12.03
CA GLU A 2 -1.50 -9.31 -11.55
C GLU A 2 -0.08 -9.53 -11.00
N GLU A 3 0.86 -8.64 -11.33
CA GLU A 3 2.26 -8.72 -10.88
C GLU A 3 2.45 -8.27 -9.42
N VAL A 4 1.49 -7.53 -8.86
CA VAL A 4 1.49 -7.19 -7.44
C VAL A 4 0.89 -8.37 -6.66
N PRO A 5 1.58 -8.90 -5.64
CA PRO A 5 1.04 -10.01 -4.86
C PRO A 5 -0.24 -9.59 -4.14
N PRO A 6 -1.26 -10.48 -4.05
CA PRO A 6 -2.47 -10.18 -3.30
C PRO A 6 -2.16 -10.11 -1.80
N PRO A 7 -2.89 -9.28 -1.03
CA PRO A 7 -2.85 -9.35 0.42
C PRO A 7 -3.47 -10.66 0.94
N PRO A 8 -3.21 -11.03 2.20
CA PRO A 8 -3.94 -12.10 2.86
C PRO A 8 -5.45 -11.85 2.78
N PRO A 9 -6.29 -12.90 2.61
CA PRO A 9 -7.73 -12.74 2.63
C PRO A 9 -8.20 -12.15 3.96
N LEU A 10 -8.92 -11.04 3.90
CA LEU A 10 -9.55 -10.41 5.06
C LEU A 10 -11.05 -10.30 4.75
N PRO A 11 -11.95 -11.03 5.44
CA PRO A 11 -13.40 -10.88 5.28
C PRO A 11 -13.92 -9.68 6.09
N LEU A 12 -15.09 -9.15 5.73
CA LEU A 12 -15.74 -7.97 6.36
C LEU A 12 -15.72 -7.95 7.90
N PRO A 13 -16.16 -9.02 8.58
CA PRO A 13 -16.07 -9.08 10.03
C PRO A 13 -14.63 -8.94 10.54
N GLY A 14 -13.67 -9.54 9.82
CA GLY A 14 -12.25 -9.44 10.12
C GLY A 14 -11.67 -8.03 9.96
N LEU A 15 -12.18 -7.21 9.04
CA LEU A 15 -11.75 -5.80 8.94
C LEU A 15 -12.24 -4.98 10.14
N GLN A 16 -13.48 -5.20 10.58
CA GLN A 16 -14.00 -4.51 11.77
C GLN A 16 -13.24 -4.93 13.04
N GLU A 17 -12.96 -6.22 13.18
CA GLU A 17 -12.13 -6.76 14.26
C GLU A 17 -10.70 -6.21 14.20
N LEU A 18 -10.13 -6.04 12.99
CA LEU A 18 -8.81 -5.44 12.81
C LEU A 18 -8.79 -3.98 13.29
N LEU A 19 -9.81 -3.20 12.94
CA LEU A 19 -9.94 -1.78 13.32
C LEU A 19 -10.25 -1.58 14.81
N GLN A 20 -10.98 -2.50 15.43
CA GLN A 20 -11.33 -2.45 16.85
C GLN A 20 -10.32 -3.17 17.76
N GLY A 21 -9.46 -3.99 17.17
CA GLY A 21 -8.46 -4.79 17.86
C GLY A 21 -7.30 -3.97 18.40
N PRO A 22 -6.37 -4.62 19.14
CA PRO A 22 -5.16 -3.95 19.59
C PRO A 22 -4.29 -3.51 18.39
N PRO A 23 -3.45 -2.46 18.53
CA PRO A 23 -2.58 -1.97 17.46
C PRO A 23 -1.70 -3.05 16.81
N SER A 24 -1.31 -4.06 17.58
CA SER A 24 -0.54 -5.22 17.13
C SER A 24 -1.23 -6.03 16.02
N SER A 25 -2.56 -6.04 15.99
CA SER A 25 -3.33 -6.71 14.93
C SER A 25 -3.14 -6.01 13.59
N MET A 26 -3.06 -4.67 13.59
CA MET A 26 -2.87 -3.86 12.40
C MET A 26 -1.46 -4.04 11.81
N GLU A 27 -0.44 -4.20 12.66
CA GLU A 27 0.94 -4.50 12.24
C GLU A 27 1.09 -5.85 11.52
N ALA A 28 0.23 -6.81 11.85
CA ALA A 28 0.24 -8.14 11.26
C ALA A 28 -0.39 -8.17 9.85
N PHE A 29 -1.30 -7.25 9.54
CA PHE A 29 -1.96 -7.20 8.24
C PHE A 29 -1.23 -6.27 7.27
N ARG A 30 -0.69 -6.83 6.17
CA ARG A 30 0.05 -6.08 5.17
C ARG A 30 -0.65 -6.08 3.82
N ILE A 31 -0.77 -4.91 3.22
CA ILE A 31 -1.33 -4.72 1.87
C ILE A 31 -0.18 -4.40 0.90
N PRO A 32 0.19 -5.33 0.01
CA PRO A 32 1.17 -5.03 -1.03
C PRO A 32 0.61 -4.03 -2.04
N MET A 33 1.31 -2.91 -2.22
CA MET A 33 0.99 -1.91 -3.23
C MET A 33 2.25 -1.22 -3.75
N SER A 34 2.20 -0.74 -4.99
CA SER A 34 3.22 0.13 -5.56
C SER A 34 2.76 1.58 -5.45
N LEU A 35 3.63 2.43 -4.93
CA LEU A 35 3.42 3.88 -4.85
C LEU A 35 4.27 4.55 -5.94
N GLY A 36 3.65 5.02 -7.00
CA GLY A 36 4.31 5.70 -8.13
C GLY A 36 4.93 7.03 -7.75
N GLU A 37 5.86 7.51 -8.57
CA GLU A 37 6.47 8.84 -8.41
C GLU A 37 5.45 9.96 -8.64
N PRO A 38 5.61 11.12 -7.98
CA PRO A 38 4.77 12.29 -8.24
C PRO A 38 4.91 12.75 -9.69
N HIS A 39 3.79 13.04 -10.34
CA HIS A 39 3.78 13.67 -11.66
C HIS A 39 2.81 14.86 -11.71
N ALA A 40 3.16 15.85 -12.52
CA ALA A 40 2.43 17.10 -12.64
C ALA A 40 1.34 16.99 -13.71
N GLU A 41 0.11 17.34 -13.35
CA GLU A 41 -1.06 17.26 -14.20
C GLU A 41 -1.86 18.56 -14.14
N LEU A 42 -2.81 18.73 -15.07
CA LEU A 42 -3.72 19.87 -15.06
C LEU A 42 -5.12 19.44 -14.60
N ASP A 43 -5.69 20.22 -13.69
CA ASP A 43 -7.08 20.07 -13.27
C ASP A 43 -8.07 20.61 -14.33
N ARG A 44 -9.37 20.60 -14.01
CA ARG A 44 -10.41 21.10 -14.93
C ARG A 44 -10.32 22.62 -15.16
N ALA A 45 -9.79 23.39 -14.22
CA ALA A 45 -9.59 24.82 -14.31
C ALA A 45 -8.27 25.20 -15.01
N GLY A 46 -7.44 24.22 -15.37
CA GLY A 46 -6.13 24.43 -15.95
C GLY A 46 -5.06 24.78 -14.92
N GLN A 47 -5.32 24.54 -13.63
CA GLN A 47 -4.34 24.70 -12.56
C GLN A 47 -3.51 23.44 -12.42
N GLY A 48 -2.21 23.61 -12.13
CA GLY A 48 -1.30 22.49 -11.89
C GLY A 48 -1.63 21.77 -10.60
N CYS A 49 -1.73 20.44 -10.66
CA CYS A 49 -1.88 19.56 -9.51
C CYS A 49 -0.85 18.43 -9.56
N THR A 50 -0.60 17.79 -8.42
CA THR A 50 0.28 16.61 -8.34
C THR A 50 -0.57 15.35 -8.29
N ALA A 51 -0.27 14.39 -9.16
CA ALA A 51 -0.91 13.08 -9.19
C ALA A 51 0.07 12.00 -8.75
N TYR A 52 -0.47 10.97 -8.08
CA TYR A 52 0.24 9.80 -7.62
C TYR A 52 -0.49 8.54 -8.07
N ASP A 53 0.25 7.59 -8.63
CA ASP A 53 -0.31 6.35 -9.14
C ASP A 53 -0.10 5.22 -8.11
N VAL A 54 -1.19 4.74 -7.51
CA VAL A 54 -1.16 3.60 -6.58
C VAL A 54 -1.62 2.33 -7.31
N VAL A 55 -0.78 1.29 -7.32
CA VAL A 55 -1.08 0.03 -8.01
C VAL A 55 -1.18 -1.11 -7.01
N VAL A 56 -2.30 -1.84 -7.06
CA VAL A 56 -2.56 -3.03 -6.24
C VAL A 56 -2.81 -4.26 -7.10
N ASN A 57 -2.86 -5.43 -6.46
CA ASN A 57 -3.32 -6.67 -7.10
C ASN A 57 -4.72 -6.50 -7.70
N SER A 58 -4.96 -7.01 -8.90
CA SER A 58 -6.26 -6.84 -9.60
C SER A 58 -7.40 -7.64 -8.96
N GLY A 59 -7.12 -8.79 -8.35
CA GLY A 59 -8.10 -9.53 -7.56
C GLY A 59 -8.50 -8.73 -6.32
N PHE A 60 -7.51 -8.19 -5.60
CA PHE A 60 -7.76 -7.32 -4.45
C PHE A 60 -8.54 -6.05 -4.81
N PHE A 61 -8.23 -5.43 -5.96
CA PHE A 61 -8.97 -4.26 -6.43
C PHE A 61 -10.47 -4.54 -6.59
N ARG A 62 -10.87 -5.74 -7.03
CA ARG A 62 -12.28 -6.12 -7.11
C ARG A 62 -12.95 -6.18 -5.74
N THR A 63 -12.23 -6.64 -4.72
CA THR A 63 -12.72 -6.62 -3.33
C THR A 63 -12.94 -5.19 -2.85
N LEU A 64 -12.00 -4.29 -3.12
CA LEU A 64 -12.14 -2.86 -2.79
C LEU A 64 -13.36 -2.23 -3.47
N GLN A 65 -13.63 -2.58 -4.73
CA GLN A 65 -14.79 -2.06 -5.46
C GLN A 65 -16.13 -2.60 -4.97
N ALA A 66 -16.15 -3.75 -4.31
CA ALA A 66 -17.36 -4.39 -3.83
C ALA A 66 -17.87 -3.80 -2.50
N ASP A 67 -16.96 -3.21 -1.71
CA ASP A 67 -17.28 -2.74 -0.35
C ASP A 67 -16.66 -1.35 -0.07
N PRO A 68 -17.50 -0.33 0.18
CA PRO A 68 -17.04 1.01 0.54
C PRO A 68 -16.13 1.08 1.76
N LEU A 69 -16.36 0.25 2.79
CA LEU A 69 -15.55 0.26 4.01
C LEU A 69 -14.12 -0.23 3.73
N TYR A 70 -13.98 -1.25 2.89
CA TYR A 70 -12.67 -1.72 2.43
C TYR A 70 -11.94 -0.67 1.62
N LEU A 71 -12.68 0.00 0.73
CA LEU A 71 -12.11 1.05 -0.09
C LEU A 71 -11.60 2.21 0.78
N GLU A 72 -12.41 2.68 1.73
CA GLU A 72 -12.04 3.76 2.64
C GLU A 72 -10.81 3.38 3.47
N PHE A 73 -10.81 2.19 4.08
CA PHE A 73 -9.65 1.68 4.81
C PHE A 73 -8.39 1.64 3.94
N PHE A 74 -8.50 1.11 2.72
CA PHE A 74 -7.37 1.05 1.80
C PHE A 74 -6.86 2.43 1.40
N LEU A 75 -7.77 3.39 1.14
CA LEU A 75 -7.39 4.75 0.79
C LEU A 75 -6.62 5.42 1.93
N THR A 76 -7.04 5.23 3.18
CA THR A 76 -6.28 5.72 4.35
C THR A 76 -4.86 5.16 4.36
N VAL A 77 -4.71 3.83 4.24
CA VAL A 77 -3.39 3.17 4.22
C VAL A 77 -2.53 3.68 3.05
N ALA A 78 -3.13 3.86 1.87
CA ALA A 78 -2.41 4.35 0.69
C ALA A 78 -1.96 5.82 0.86
N MET A 79 -2.80 6.67 1.43
CA MET A 79 -2.46 8.07 1.71
C MET A 79 -1.38 8.19 2.77
N GLU A 80 -1.47 7.42 3.86
CA GLU A 80 -0.42 7.34 4.89
C GLU A 80 0.91 6.88 4.28
N GLY A 81 0.89 5.84 3.45
CA GLY A 81 2.08 5.35 2.75
C GLY A 81 2.68 6.38 1.79
N LEU A 82 1.86 7.19 1.11
CA LEU A 82 2.33 8.30 0.27
C LEU A 82 2.97 9.41 1.11
N SER A 83 2.32 9.79 2.21
CA SER A 83 2.82 10.79 3.16
C SER A 83 4.17 10.39 3.73
N GLU A 84 4.33 9.13 4.15
CA GLU A 84 5.60 8.59 4.66
C GLU A 84 6.68 8.52 3.57
N LYS A 85 6.32 8.00 2.37
CA LYS A 85 7.30 7.79 1.29
C LYS A 85 7.84 9.09 0.70
N TYR A 86 7.00 10.10 0.54
CA TYR A 86 7.33 11.35 -0.14
C TYR A 86 7.42 12.56 0.78
N GLY A 87 7.13 12.41 2.08
CA GLY A 87 7.16 13.50 3.06
C GLY A 87 6.10 14.58 2.78
N VAL A 88 4.95 14.17 2.23
CA VAL A 88 3.84 15.08 1.92
C VAL A 88 2.76 15.01 3.00
N GLU A 89 2.13 16.13 3.30
CA GLU A 89 0.97 16.16 4.19
C GLU A 89 -0.32 16.05 3.36
N LEU A 90 -1.05 14.95 3.53
CA LEU A 90 -2.32 14.70 2.86
C LEU A 90 -3.49 14.74 3.85
N GLU A 91 -4.61 15.33 3.43
CA GLU A 91 -5.84 15.32 4.21
C GLU A 91 -6.55 13.95 4.08
N LEU A 92 -6.62 13.21 5.19
CA LEU A 92 -7.15 11.85 5.20
C LEU A 92 -8.69 11.77 5.23
N THR A 93 -9.38 12.89 5.50
CA THR A 93 -10.83 12.91 5.80
C THR A 93 -11.73 13.55 4.75
N ASP A 94 -11.28 14.53 3.96
CA ASP A 94 -12.10 15.21 2.92
C ASP A 94 -11.74 14.79 1.49
N TRP A 95 -11.33 13.53 1.29
CA TRP A 95 -11.07 13.02 -0.05
C TRP A 95 -12.38 12.77 -0.81
N ARG A 96 -12.32 12.87 -2.16
CA ARG A 96 -13.47 12.65 -3.03
C ARG A 96 -13.14 11.76 -4.20
N MET A 97 -13.95 10.72 -4.40
CA MET A 97 -13.84 9.88 -5.58
C MET A 97 -14.44 10.56 -6.82
N LEU A 98 -13.62 10.74 -7.85
CA LEU A 98 -14.03 11.32 -9.12
C LEU A 98 -14.96 10.35 -9.87
N LYS A 99 -16.19 10.79 -10.17
CA LYS A 99 -17.20 9.95 -10.84
C LYS A 99 -17.04 9.88 -12.36
N ASN A 100 -16.54 10.96 -12.96
CA ASN A 100 -16.46 11.13 -14.41
C ASN A 100 -15.03 10.99 -14.95
N ARG A 101 -14.08 10.57 -14.10
CA ARG A 101 -12.66 10.41 -14.47
C ARG A 101 -12.06 9.27 -13.69
N LYS A 102 -11.52 8.26 -14.39
CA LYS A 102 -10.91 7.07 -13.76
C LYS A 102 -9.43 7.22 -13.46
N PHE A 103 -8.74 8.13 -14.15
CA PHE A 103 -7.30 8.33 -14.04
C PHE A 103 -6.94 9.79 -14.39
N MET A 104 -5.98 10.36 -13.66
CA MET A 104 -5.42 11.69 -13.91
C MET A 104 -4.12 11.52 -14.69
N GLY A 105 -4.01 12.12 -15.87
CA GLY A 105 -2.84 11.95 -16.74
C GLY A 105 -2.89 10.75 -17.67
N SER A 106 -1.72 10.23 -18.01
CA SER A 106 -1.52 9.04 -18.84
C SER A 106 -0.97 7.88 -18.02
N LEU A 107 -1.46 6.66 -18.27
CA LEU A 107 -1.00 5.47 -17.55
C LEU A 107 0.49 5.23 -17.84
N SER A 108 1.34 5.52 -16.86
CA SER A 108 2.77 5.27 -16.93
C SER A 108 3.07 3.79 -16.67
N ALA A 109 4.10 3.24 -17.32
CA ALA A 109 4.56 1.90 -17.03
C ALA A 109 5.26 1.90 -15.65
N GLN A 110 4.64 1.30 -14.64
CA GLN A 110 5.28 1.11 -13.35
C GLN A 110 6.18 -0.12 -13.33
N ASN A 111 7.37 0.00 -12.73
CA ASN A 111 8.28 -1.12 -12.54
C ASN A 111 7.81 -1.96 -11.35
N ILE A 112 7.06 -3.02 -11.63
CA ILE A 112 6.57 -3.94 -10.59
C ILE A 112 7.64 -5.02 -10.36
N ARG A 113 8.22 -5.02 -9.15
CA ARG A 113 9.16 -6.07 -8.74
C ARG A 113 8.40 -7.33 -8.36
N ALA A 114 8.30 -8.28 -9.29
CA ALA A 114 7.59 -9.55 -9.09
C ALA A 114 8.32 -10.59 -8.20
N ARG A 115 9.54 -10.33 -7.71
CA ARG A 115 10.32 -11.32 -6.92
C ARG A 115 10.27 -11.00 -5.42
N PRO A 116 9.84 -11.93 -4.56
CA PRO A 116 9.94 -11.75 -3.11
C PRO A 116 11.41 -11.65 -2.70
N GLN A 117 11.78 -10.60 -1.96
CA GLN A 117 13.09 -10.54 -1.33
C GLN A 117 13.16 -11.60 -0.22
N PRO A 118 14.34 -12.22 0.00
CA PRO A 118 14.55 -13.03 1.19
C PRO A 118 14.35 -12.15 2.43
N HIS A 119 13.61 -12.69 3.38
CA HIS A 119 13.36 -12.08 4.68
C HIS A 119 14.70 -11.81 5.38
N ILE A 120 14.96 -10.55 5.76
CA ILE A 120 16.15 -10.21 6.56
C ILE A 120 15.90 -10.79 7.96
N GLN A 121 16.56 -11.90 8.26
CA GLN A 121 16.61 -12.50 9.58
C GLN A 121 17.87 -12.02 10.29
N GLU A 122 17.74 -11.68 11.57
CA GLU A 122 18.89 -11.44 12.44
C GLU A 122 19.67 -12.76 12.59
N LEU A 123 20.91 -12.78 12.11
CA LEU A 123 21.77 -13.95 12.25
C LEU A 123 22.15 -14.08 13.72
N GLU A 124 21.66 -15.11 14.42
CA GLU A 124 22.15 -15.42 15.76
C GLU A 124 23.67 -15.56 15.70
N ARG A 125 24.38 -14.65 16.40
CA ARG A 125 25.82 -14.75 16.59
C ARG A 125 26.10 -16.04 17.34
N ARG A 126 26.41 -17.10 16.58
CA ARG A 126 26.88 -18.38 17.11
C ARG A 126 27.99 -18.07 18.12
N ARG A 127 27.70 -18.28 19.41
CA ARG A 127 28.70 -18.17 20.48
C ARG A 127 29.84 -19.09 20.10
N ARG A 128 31.01 -18.53 19.79
CA ARG A 128 32.22 -19.31 19.58
C ARG A 128 32.50 -20.04 20.88
N GLY A 129 32.23 -21.34 20.92
CA GLY A 129 32.78 -22.21 21.95
C GLY A 129 34.31 -22.16 21.88
N PRO A 130 35.02 -22.26 23.01
CA PRO A 130 36.46 -22.15 23.03
C PRO A 130 37.08 -23.32 22.25
N CYS A 131 37.90 -23.01 21.25
CA CYS A 131 38.71 -24.00 20.54
C CYS A 131 39.82 -24.47 21.48
N GLY A 132 39.66 -25.66 22.05
CA GLY A 132 40.75 -26.41 22.67
C GLY A 132 41.60 -27.07 21.58
N TRP A 133 42.88 -26.77 21.56
CA TRP A 133 43.88 -27.50 20.76
C TRP A 133 44.34 -28.69 21.59
N ALA A 134 44.26 -29.90 21.02
CA ALA A 134 45.01 -31.08 21.44
C ALA A 134 45.60 -31.71 20.18
#